data_AF-E4PHA4-F1
#
_entry.id   AF-E4PHA4-F1
#
_cell.length_a   1.000
_cell.length_b   1.000
_cell.length_c   1.000
_cell.angle_alpha   90.00
_cell.angle_beta   90.00
_cell.angle_gamma   90.00
#
_symmetry.space_group_name_H-M   'P 1'
#
loop_
_entity.id
_entity.type
_entity.pdbx_description
1 polymer ?
#
loop_
_entity_poly.entity_id
_entity_poly.type
_entity_poly.pdbx_seq_one_letter_code
_entity_poly.pdbx_strand_id
1 'polypeptide(L)' 'MSKLAGMTINERLFDARIMDEFDAAILSRDQEEAIALLQRVELSREEATATVATIFEDPGKYGYTKP' A
#
# COMPACT_ATOMS: atom_id res chain seq x y z
N MET A 1 -20.60 6.58 8.12
CA MET A 1 -20.28 5.65 7.02
C MET A 1 -18.92 6.08 6.49
N SER A 2 -17.91 5.23 6.58
CA SER A 2 -16.56 5.57 6.13
C SER A 2 -16.60 5.84 4.63
N LYS A 3 -16.04 6.97 4.20
CA LYS A 3 -16.08 7.44 2.80
C LYS A 3 -15.39 6.46 1.83
N LEU A 4 -14.57 5.55 2.36
CA LEU A 4 -13.77 4.58 1.62
C LEU A 4 -14.40 3.18 1.52
N ALA A 5 -15.61 2.97 2.08
CA ALA A 5 -16.30 1.69 2.01
C ALA A 5 -16.69 1.37 0.55
N GLY A 6 -16.03 0.37 -0.04
CA GLY A 6 -16.21 -0.05 -1.44
C GLY A 6 -15.07 0.32 -2.38
N MET A 7 -14.08 1.09 -1.93
CA MET A 7 -12.87 1.39 -2.70
C MET A 7 -11.80 0.30 -2.50
N THR A 8 -11.16 -0.08 -3.60
CA THR A 8 -9.89 -0.84 -3.60
C THR A 8 -8.77 -0.02 -2.97
N ILE A 9 -7.69 -0.67 -2.53
CA ILE A 9 -6.54 0.00 -1.89
C ILE A 9 -5.95 1.08 -2.83
N ASN A 10 -5.78 0.78 -4.11
CA ASN A 10 -5.24 1.73 -5.10
C ASN A 10 -6.12 2.97 -5.26
N GLU A 11 -7.45 2.81 -5.27
CA GLU A 11 -8.36 3.96 -5.33
C GLU A 11 -8.24 4.85 -4.09
N ARG A 12 -8.04 4.26 -2.90
CA ARG A 12 -7.83 5.04 -1.68
C ARG A 12 -6.47 5.75 -1.68
N LEU A 13 -5.41 5.08 -2.14
CA LEU A 13 -4.09 5.70 -2.31
C LEU A 13 -4.12 6.85 -3.31
N PHE A 14 -4.90 6.72 -4.39
CA PHE A 14 -5.13 7.76 -5.37
C PHE A 14 -5.89 8.95 -4.79
N ASP A 15 -7.01 8.73 -4.10
CA ASP A 15 -7.80 9.80 -3.45
C ASP A 15 -6.96 10.56 -2.41
N ALA A 16 -6.12 9.85 -1.65
CA ALA A 16 -5.21 10.41 -0.67
C ALA A 16 -3.95 11.06 -1.29
N ARG A 17 -3.71 10.89 -2.59
CA ARG A 17 -2.52 11.38 -3.32
C ARG A 17 -1.18 10.91 -2.76
N ILE A 18 -1.13 9.68 -2.24
CA ILE A 18 0.07 9.08 -1.64
C ILE A 18 0.57 7.84 -2.42
N MET A 19 0.12 7.67 -3.67
CA MET A 19 0.50 6.53 -4.50
C MET A 19 2.00 6.51 -4.77
N ASP A 20 2.59 7.65 -5.15
CA ASP A 20 4.03 7.75 -5.39
C ASP A 20 4.86 7.51 -4.11
N GLU A 21 4.36 7.97 -2.95
CA GLU A 21 4.98 7.72 -1.64
C GLU A 21 4.98 6.21 -1.32
N PHE A 22 3.85 5.54 -1.58
CA PHE A 22 3.70 4.11 -1.35
C PHE A 22 4.60 3.30 -2.28
N ASP A 23 4.62 3.63 -3.58
CA ASP A 23 5.48 2.96 -4.55
C ASP A 23 6.96 3.12 -4.20
N ALA A 24 7.37 4.31 -3.76
CA ALA A 24 8.73 4.56 -3.29
C ALA A 24 9.09 3.68 -2.08
N ALA A 25 8.18 3.54 -1.11
CA ALA A 25 8.38 2.68 0.07
C ALA A 25 8.48 1.19 -0.30
N ILE A 26 7.67 0.71 -1.24
CA ILE A 26 7.77 -0.67 -1.74
C ILE A 26 9.10 -0.89 -2.48
N LEU A 27 9.51 0.04 -3.35
CA LEU A 27 10.76 -0.05 -4.11
C LEU A 27 12.00 0.01 -3.21
N SER A 28 11.97 0.82 -2.15
CA SER A 28 13.05 0.89 -1.16
C SER A 28 13.06 -0.27 -0.15
N ARG A 29 12.02 -1.12 -0.17
CA ARG A 29 11.76 -2.18 0.82
C ARG A 29 11.56 -1.65 2.24
N ASP A 30 11.07 -0.42 2.37
CA ASP A 30 10.69 0.15 3.66
C ASP A 30 9.30 -0.33 4.07
N GLN A 31 9.28 -1.49 4.74
CA GLN A 31 8.06 -2.14 5.18
C GLN A 31 7.26 -1.30 6.18
N GLU A 32 7.94 -0.61 7.11
CA GLU A 32 7.26 0.17 8.14
C GLU A 32 6.57 1.39 7.54
N GLU A 33 7.25 2.09 6.62
CA GLU A 33 6.65 3.21 5.90
C GLU A 33 5.47 2.76 5.03
N ALA A 34 5.62 1.66 4.28
CA ALA A 34 4.52 1.13 3.46
C ALA A 34 3.28 0.78 4.31
N ILE A 35 3.47 0.19 5.49
CA ILE A 35 2.37 -0.10 6.43
C ILE A 35 1.75 1.20 6.95
N ALA A 36 2.56 2.18 7.35
CA ALA A 36 2.08 3.47 7.85
C ALA A 36 1.23 4.21 6.79
N LEU A 37 1.65 4.18 5.53
CA LEU A 37 0.92 4.76 4.40
C LEU A 37 -0.44 4.06 4.18
N LEU A 38 -0.51 2.73 4.31
CA LEU A 38 -1.77 2.00 4.22
C LEU A 38 -2.73 2.32 5.38
N GLN A 39 -2.20 2.57 6.59
CA GLN A 39 -3.02 3.00 7.71
C GLN A 39 -3.63 4.40 7.49
N ARG A 40 -2.97 5.28 6.72
CA ARG A 40 -3.53 6.60 6.33
C ARG A 40 -4.78 6.47 5.44
N VAL A 41 -4.94 5.34 4.75
CA VAL A 41 -6.10 5.03 3.89
C VAL A 41 -7.08 4.03 4.52
N GLU A 42 -7.17 4.07 5.85
CA GLU A 42 -8.11 3.30 6.68
C GLU A 42 -7.95 1.78 6.60
N LEU A 43 -6.74 1.26 6.30
CA LEU A 43 -6.45 -0.16 6.56
C LEU A 43 -6.08 -0.34 8.03
N SER A 44 -6.57 -1.43 8.63
CA SER A 44 -6.05 -1.86 9.93
C SER A 44 -4.57 -2.24 9.80
N ARG A 45 -3.85 -2.22 10.92
CA ARG A 45 -2.44 -2.62 10.93
C ARG A 45 -2.24 -4.05 10.41
N GLU A 46 -3.16 -4.96 10.73
CA GLU A 46 -3.12 -6.35 10.27
C GLU A 46 -3.31 -6.45 8.75
N GLU A 47 -4.33 -5.79 8.20
CA GLU A 47 -4.57 -5.75 6.75
C GLU A 47 -3.41 -5.08 5.99
N ALA A 48 -2.88 -3.98 6.52
CA ALA A 48 -1.72 -3.28 5.94
C ALA A 48 -0.48 -4.19 5.93
N THR A 49 -0.20 -4.87 7.04
CA THR A 49 0.94 -5.78 7.16
C THR A 49 0.80 -6.96 6.19
N ALA A 50 -0.39 -7.57 6.11
CA ALA A 50 -0.65 -8.67 5.18
C ALA A 50 -0.50 -8.23 3.72
N THR A 51 -1.02 -7.04 3.38
CA THR A 51 -0.91 -6.48 2.02
C THR A 51 0.54 -6.29 1.62
N VAL A 52 1.34 -5.63 2.47
CA VAL A 52 2.76 -5.39 2.19
C VAL A 52 3.54 -6.70 2.11
N ALA A 53 3.24 -7.67 2.97
CA ALA A 53 3.84 -8.99 2.90
C ALA A 53 3.55 -9.69 1.57
N THR A 54 2.29 -9.69 1.10
CA THR A 54 1.91 -10.28 -0.18
C THR A 54 2.58 -9.56 -1.37
N ILE A 55 2.75 -8.24 -1.30
CA ILE A 55 3.49 -7.49 -2.32
C ILE A 55 4.96 -7.93 -2.35
N PHE A 56 5.59 -8.10 -1.19
CA PHE A 56 6.99 -8.52 -1.12
C PHE A 56 7.24 -9.99 -1.47
N GLU A 57 6.24 -10.86 -1.37
CA GLU A 57 6.31 -12.25 -1.85
C GLU A 57 6.47 -12.32 -3.38
N ASP A 58 5.74 -11.47 -4.12
CA ASP A 58 5.84 -11.39 -5.58
C ASP A 58 5.65 -9.94 -6.08
N PRO A 59 6.69 -9.09 -5.97
CA PRO A 59 6.61 -7.68 -6.36
C PRO A 59 6.28 -7.50 -7.85
N GLY A 60 6.74 -8.43 -8.70
CA GLY A 60 6.53 -8.39 -10.15
C GLY A 60 5.06 -8.51 -10.54
N LYS A 61 4.28 -9.31 -9.80
CA LYS A 61 2.81 -9.41 -9.97
C LYS A 61 2.10 -8.07 -9.77
N TYR A 62 2.67 -7.18 -8.96
CA TYR A 62 2.14 -5.85 -8.65
C TYR A 62 2.81 -4.72 -9.43
N GLY A 63 3.68 -5.04 -10.40
CA GLY A 63 4.37 -4.04 -11.22
C GLY A 63 5.64 -3.44 -10.60
N TYR A 64 6.05 -3.92 -9.41
CA TYR A 64 7.31 -3.53 -8.78
C TYR A 64 8.44 -4.44 -9.26
N THR A 65 8.95 -4.20 -10.46
CA THR A 65 10.19 -4.86 -10.90
C THR A 65 11.38 -4.18 -10.24
N LYS A 66 12.37 -4.98 -9.81
CA LYS A 66 13.68 -4.43 -9.45
C LYS A 66 14.21 -3.59 -10.63
N PRO A 67 14.87 -2.45 -10.36
CA PRO A 67 15.62 -1.75 -11.40
C PRO A 67 16.66 -2.67 -12.07
#